data_AF-A0A151SH64-F1
#
_entry.id   AF-A0A151SH64-F1
#
_cell.length_a   1.000
_cell.length_b   1.000
_cell.length_c   1.000
_cell.angle_alpha   90.00
_cell.angle_beta   90.00
_cell.angle_gamma   90.00
#
_symmetry.space_group_name_H-M   'P 1'
#
loop_
_entity.id
_entity.type
_entity.pdbx_description
1 polymer ?
#
loop_
_entity_poly.entity_id
_entity_poly.type
_entity_poly.pdbx_seq_one_letter_code
_entity_poly.pdbx_strand_id
1 'polypeptide(L)'
;MRNVVTIKCSLRCFELAYGLKVNFLKSRFEAVGVHSEKLIKYANFLNCKLLPFSFTYLGIPISTNPRKVETWKPIVEKIKMKLNGWKHKLLSFVEKVCLINLVMTSLPLFFSHFLEYRWE
;
A
#
# COMPACT_ATOMS: atom_id res chain seq x y z
N MET A 1 -12.67 10.89 19.75
CA MET A 1 -12.75 9.60 20.45
C MET A 1 -13.78 8.66 19.83
N ARG A 2 -15.03 9.10 19.56
CA ARG A 2 -16.10 8.25 18.99
C ARG A 2 -15.65 7.37 17.80
N ASN A 3 -15.05 7.94 16.76
CA ASN A 3 -14.61 7.18 15.58
C ASN A 3 -13.59 6.08 15.91
N VAL A 4 -12.67 6.34 16.82
CA VAL A 4 -11.63 5.38 17.25
C VAL A 4 -12.25 4.22 18.02
N VAL A 5 -13.23 4.52 18.87
CA VAL A 5 -14.02 3.48 19.56
C VAL A 5 -14.79 2.64 18.54
N THR A 6 -15.47 3.27 17.59
CA THR A 6 -16.19 2.58 16.52
C THR A 6 -15.27 1.64 15.75
N ILE A 7 -14.08 2.09 15.33
CA ILE A 7 -13.10 1.23 14.65
C ILE A 7 -12.73 0.02 15.51
N LYS A 8 -12.43 0.22 16.79
CA LYS A 8 -12.08 -0.89 17.69
C LYS A 8 -13.22 -1.89 17.85
N CYS A 9 -14.45 -1.40 17.96
CA CYS A 9 -15.65 -2.23 18.01
C CYS A 9 -15.85 -3.02 16.70
N SER A 10 -15.73 -2.37 15.55
CA SER A 10 -15.86 -3.03 14.24
C SER A 10 -14.80 -4.12 14.04
N LEU A 11 -13.55 -3.87 14.43
CA LEU A 11 -12.48 -4.87 14.39
C LEU A 11 -12.83 -6.06 15.30
N ARG A 12 -13.38 -5.80 16.49
CA ARG A 12 -13.82 -6.87 17.39
C ARG A 12 -14.98 -7.67 16.80
N CYS A 13 -15.96 -7.02 16.19
CA CYS A 13 -17.06 -7.69 15.51
C CYS A 13 -16.56 -8.57 14.37
N PHE A 14 -15.59 -8.08 13.58
CA PHE A 14 -14.94 -8.85 12.52
C PHE A 14 -14.24 -10.10 13.07
N GLU A 15 -13.47 -9.98 14.16
CA GLU A 15 -12.82 -11.14 14.79
C GLU A 15 -13.84 -12.21 15.19
N LEU A 16 -14.96 -11.79 15.79
CA LEU A 16 -16.02 -12.69 16.25
C LEU A 16 -16.78 -13.34 15.10
N ALA A 17 -17.13 -12.57 14.06
CA ALA A 17 -17.92 -13.06 12.93
C ALA A 17 -17.15 -14.05 12.06
N TYR A 18 -15.85 -13.83 11.86
CA TYR A 18 -15.01 -14.65 10.98
C TYR A 18 -14.12 -15.65 11.73
N GLY A 19 -14.12 -15.64 13.08
CA GLY A 19 -13.22 -16.47 13.88
C GLY A 19 -11.74 -16.13 13.67
N LEU A 20 -11.45 -14.92 13.20
CA LEU A 20 -10.09 -14.43 12.93
C LEU A 20 -9.57 -13.56 14.08
N LYS A 21 -8.27 -13.32 14.12
CA LYS A 21 -7.64 -12.41 15.08
C LYS A 21 -6.90 -11.28 14.37
N VAL A 22 -7.19 -10.05 14.75
CA VAL A 22 -6.52 -8.87 14.22
C VAL A 22 -5.08 -8.84 14.73
N ASN A 23 -4.14 -8.73 13.82
CA ASN A 23 -2.72 -8.62 14.15
C ASN A 23 -2.34 -7.16 14.40
N PHE A 24 -2.58 -6.68 15.62
CA PHE A 24 -2.26 -5.31 16.00
C PHE A 24 -0.76 -4.95 15.93
N LEU A 25 0.14 -5.94 15.95
CA LEU A 25 1.58 -5.74 15.75
C LEU A 25 1.93 -5.37 14.29
N LYS A 26 1.14 -5.85 13.33
CA LYS A 26 1.23 -5.48 11.91
C LYS A 26 0.39 -4.25 11.57
N SER A 27 -0.67 -3.99 12.33
CA SER A 27 -1.50 -2.80 12.16
C SER A 27 -0.77 -1.51 12.56
N ARG A 28 -1.15 -0.42 11.91
CA ARG A 28 -0.65 0.94 12.14
C ARG A 28 -1.81 1.93 12.09
N PHE A 29 -1.70 3.04 12.81
CA PHE A 29 -2.74 4.08 12.87
C PHE A 29 -2.18 5.46 12.58
N GLU A 30 -2.95 6.27 11.86
CA GLU A 30 -2.66 7.67 11.53
C GLU A 30 -3.97 8.45 11.44
N ALA A 31 -3.92 9.77 11.66
CA ALA A 31 -5.07 10.63 11.47
C ALA A 31 -4.64 12.02 11.02
N VAL A 32 -5.27 12.52 9.96
CA VAL A 32 -5.00 13.86 9.42
C VAL A 32 -5.64 14.92 10.32
N GLY A 33 -4.91 16.01 10.59
CA GLY A 33 -5.43 17.15 11.36
C GLY A 33 -5.60 16.91 12.86
N VAL A 34 -4.93 15.89 13.42
CA VAL A 34 -4.99 15.57 14.86
C VAL A 34 -3.63 15.86 15.51
N HIS A 35 -3.65 16.56 16.66
CA HIS A 35 -2.43 16.81 17.45
C HIS A 35 -1.75 15.50 17.89
N SER A 36 -0.41 15.49 17.88
CA SER A 36 0.44 14.33 18.16
C SER A 36 0.10 13.62 19.48
N GLU A 37 -0.14 14.36 20.56
CA GLU A 37 -0.51 13.77 21.85
C GLU A 37 -1.80 12.96 21.79
N LYS A 38 -2.80 13.46 21.05
CA LYS A 38 -4.10 12.79 20.88
C LYS A 38 -3.96 11.59 19.95
N LEU A 39 -3.11 11.70 18.94
CA LEU A 39 -2.78 10.61 18.03
C LEU A 39 -2.14 9.43 18.76
N ILE A 40 -1.18 9.69 19.66
CA ILE A 40 -0.56 8.68 20.51
C ILE A 40 -1.61 8.01 21.41
N LYS A 41 -2.48 8.80 22.04
CA LYS A 41 -3.59 8.25 22.86
C LYS A 41 -4.50 7.31 22.05
N TYR A 42 -4.82 7.67 20.81
CA TYR A 42 -5.65 6.85 19.94
C TYR A 42 -4.94 5.57 19.49
N ALA A 43 -3.66 5.64 19.12
CA ALA A 43 -2.87 4.49 18.73
C ALA A 43 -2.74 3.48 19.88
N ASN A 44 -2.48 3.99 21.10
CA ASN A 44 -2.44 3.19 22.32
C ASN A 44 -3.81 2.54 22.60
N PHE A 45 -4.91 3.27 22.44
CA PHE A 45 -6.25 2.71 22.60
C PHE A 45 -6.55 1.60 21.57
N LEU A 46 -6.06 1.72 20.34
CA LEU A 46 -6.19 0.70 19.30
C LEU A 46 -5.17 -0.45 19.42
N ASN A 47 -4.26 -0.40 20.40
CA ASN A 47 -3.17 -1.36 20.59
C ASN A 47 -2.20 -1.47 19.39
N CYS A 48 -2.07 -0.43 18.57
CA CYS A 48 -1.21 -0.44 17.39
C CYS A 48 -0.20 0.71 17.39
N LYS A 49 0.86 0.60 16.57
CA LYS A 49 1.87 1.65 16.44
C LYS A 49 1.38 2.79 15.53
N LEU A 50 1.96 3.98 15.68
CA LEU A 50 1.75 5.07 14.73
C LEU A 50 2.31 4.71 13.36
N LEU A 51 1.62 5.14 12.31
CA LEU A 51 2.09 5.03 10.95
C LEU A 51 3.12 6.14 10.69
N PRO A 52 4.29 5.85 10.13
CA PRO A 52 5.18 6.91 9.70
C PRO A 52 4.56 7.68 8.54
N PHE A 53 4.90 8.97 8.41
CA PHE A 53 4.47 9.81 7.29
C PHE A 53 4.76 9.14 5.94
N SER A 54 5.93 8.50 5.83
CA SER A 54 6.33 7.66 4.70
C SER A 54 6.21 6.18 5.02
N PHE A 55 5.24 5.52 4.39
CA PHE A 55 5.04 4.07 4.53
C PHE A 55 4.78 3.41 3.19
N THR A 56 4.96 2.08 3.12
CA THR A 56 4.70 1.29 1.91
C THR A 56 3.44 0.46 2.10
N TYR A 57 2.57 0.47 1.11
CA TYR A 57 1.36 -0.35 1.07
C TYR A 57 1.30 -1.10 -0.26
N LEU A 58 1.14 -2.42 -0.20
CA LEU A 58 1.14 -3.30 -1.38
C LEU A 58 2.36 -3.09 -2.30
N GLY A 59 3.50 -2.67 -1.73
CA GLY A 59 4.73 -2.39 -2.47
C GLY A 59 4.83 -0.99 -3.08
N ILE A 60 3.86 -0.10 -2.81
CA ILE A 60 3.83 1.30 -3.25
C ILE A 60 4.14 2.23 -2.06
N PRO A 61 5.12 3.14 -2.16
CA PRO A 61 5.35 4.16 -1.15
C PRO A 61 4.23 5.22 -1.17
N ILE A 62 3.57 5.46 -0.03
CA ILE A 62 2.39 6.34 0.11
C ILE A 62 2.72 7.68 0.80
N SER A 63 3.80 8.34 0.39
CA SER A 63 4.13 9.68 0.90
C SER A 63 4.94 10.53 -0.06
N THR A 64 5.22 9.97 -1.22
CA THR A 64 6.07 10.52 -2.22
C THR A 64 5.20 11.22 -3.25
N ASN A 65 5.51 12.49 -3.52
CA ASN A 65 4.81 13.26 -4.54
C ASN A 65 4.91 12.50 -5.88
N PRO A 66 3.79 12.05 -6.46
CA PRO A 66 3.81 11.23 -7.68
C PRO A 66 4.30 12.00 -8.90
N ARG A 67 4.37 13.33 -8.82
CA ARG A 67 4.96 14.19 -9.86
C ARG A 67 6.49 14.17 -9.85
N LYS A 68 7.13 13.60 -8.82
CA LYS A 68 8.59 13.49 -8.72
C LYS A 68 9.08 12.19 -9.36
N VAL A 69 10.16 12.28 -10.15
CA VAL A 69 10.79 11.14 -10.82
C VAL A 69 11.29 10.10 -9.80
N GLU A 70 11.77 10.56 -8.65
CA GLU A 70 12.26 9.71 -7.56
C GLU A 70 11.20 8.71 -7.07
N THR A 71 9.92 9.09 -7.10
CA THR A 71 8.78 8.23 -6.72
C THR A 71 8.66 7.02 -7.63
N TRP A 72 8.96 7.19 -8.92
CA TRP A 72 8.80 6.17 -9.96
C TRP A 72 10.01 5.26 -10.12
N LYS A 73 11.21 5.70 -9.72
CA LYS A 73 12.45 4.88 -9.79
C LYS A 73 12.30 3.45 -9.22
N PRO A 74 11.84 3.25 -7.97
CA PRO A 74 11.70 1.91 -7.41
C PRO A 74 10.62 1.06 -8.12
N ILE A 75 9.61 1.71 -8.70
CA ILE A 75 8.57 1.04 -9.48
C ILE A 75 9.17 0.50 -10.79
N VAL A 76 9.90 1.36 -11.51
CA VAL A 76 10.58 0.99 -12.77
C VAL A 76 11.60 -0.14 -12.54
N GLU A 77 12.36 -0.09 -11.44
CA GLU A 77 13.29 -1.16 -11.08
C GLU A 77 12.58 -2.50 -10.84
N LYS A 78 11.45 -2.50 -10.12
CA LYS A 78 10.62 -3.71 -9.95
C LYS A 78 10.13 -4.27 -11.28
N ILE A 79 9.72 -3.42 -12.22
CA ILE A 79 9.29 -3.85 -13.56
C ILE A 79 10.46 -4.50 -14.29
N LYS A 80 11.64 -3.86 -14.29
CA LYS A 80 12.86 -4.41 -14.90
C LYS A 80 13.24 -5.77 -14.32
N MET A 81 13.18 -5.94 -12.99
CA MET A 81 13.46 -7.23 -12.36
C MET A 81 12.48 -8.32 -12.82
N LYS A 82 11.18 -8.01 -12.93
CA LYS A 82 10.17 -8.97 -13.45
C LYS A 82 10.44 -9.35 -14.91
N LEU A 83 10.76 -8.36 -15.76
CA LEU A 83 11.09 -8.58 -17.17
C LEU A 83 12.34 -9.45 -17.32
N ASN A 84 13.39 -9.21 -16.54
CA ASN A 84 14.60 -10.02 -16.54
C ASN A 84 14.31 -11.49 -16.18
N GLY A 85 13.42 -11.73 -15.22
CA GLY A 85 12.98 -13.09 -14.87
C GLY A 85 12.27 -13.82 -16.01
N TRP A 86 11.67 -13.12 -16.96
CA TRP A 86 11.01 -13.73 -18.12
C TRP A 86 11.93 -13.97 -19.31
N LYS A 87 13.06 -13.28 -19.38
CA LYS A 87 14.08 -13.50 -20.41
C LYS A 87 14.55 -14.96 -20.46
N HIS A 88 14.58 -15.62 -19.30
CA HIS A 88 14.99 -17.02 -19.13
C HIS A 88 13.86 -18.05 -19.34
N LYS A 89 12.62 -17.62 -19.62
CA LYS A 89 11.52 -18.54 -19.93
C LYS A 89 11.56 -18.97 -21.39
N LEU A 90 11.24 -20.23 -21.65
CA LEU A 90 11.02 -20.81 -22.98
C LEU A 90 9.70 -20.28 -23.59
N LEU A 91 9.64 -18.98 -23.84
CA LEU A 91 8.54 -18.31 -24.53
C LEU A 91 8.92 -18.07 -25.99
N SER A 92 7.95 -18.25 -26.89
CA SER A 92 8.06 -17.83 -28.28
C SER A 92 8.22 -16.31 -28.39
N PHE A 93 8.66 -15.84 -29.55
CA PHE A 93 8.83 -14.41 -29.80
C PHE A 93 7.50 -13.63 -29.64
N VAL A 94 6.41 -14.18 -30.16
CA VAL A 94 5.07 -13.56 -30.09
C VAL A 94 4.60 -13.43 -28.65
N GLU A 95 4.76 -14.48 -27.85
CA GLU A 95 4.39 -14.45 -26.43
C GLU A 95 5.22 -13.44 -25.63
N LYS A 96 6.52 -13.30 -25.93
CA LYS A 96 7.38 -12.28 -25.31
C LYS A 96 6.89 -10.87 -25.62
N VAL A 97 6.55 -10.58 -26.88
CA VAL A 97 6.04 -9.26 -27.29
C VAL A 97 4.69 -8.98 -26.61
N CYS A 98 3.79 -9.95 -26.61
CA CYS A 98 2.49 -9.84 -25.94
C CYS A 98 2.64 -9.56 -24.44
N LEU A 99 3.52 -10.32 -23.76
CA LEU A 99 3.79 -10.18 -22.33
C LEU A 99 4.41 -8.81 -21.99
N ILE A 100 5.35 -8.34 -22.81
CA ILE A 100 5.95 -7.00 -22.64
C ILE A 100 4.85 -5.93 -22.77
N ASN A 101 4.03 -5.99 -23.82
CA ASN A 101 2.95 -5.03 -24.04
C ASN A 101 1.93 -5.04 -22.90
N LEU A 102 1.52 -6.22 -22.43
CA LEU A 102 0.59 -6.35 -21.31
C LEU A 102 1.14 -5.69 -20.04
N VAL A 103 2.43 -5.83 -19.78
CA VAL A 103 3.05 -5.39 -18.53
C VAL A 103 3.37 -3.90 -18.55
N MET A 104 3.81 -3.40 -19.71
CA MET A 104 4.02 -1.97 -19.94
C MET A 104 2.72 -1.16 -19.97
N THR A 105 1.58 -1.79 -20.24
CA THR A 105 0.27 -1.13 -20.16
C THR A 105 -0.33 -1.25 -18.77
N SER A 106 -0.45 -2.47 -18.22
CA SER A 106 -1.15 -2.70 -16.95
C SER A 106 -0.46 -2.12 -15.71
N LEU A 107 0.88 -2.21 -15.60
CA LEU A 107 1.58 -1.77 -14.39
C LEU A 107 1.58 -0.24 -14.25
N PRO A 108 1.96 0.55 -15.27
CA PRO A 108 1.87 2.01 -15.16
C PRO A 108 0.45 2.49 -14.89
N LEU A 109 -0.57 1.89 -15.52
CA LEU A 109 -1.97 2.22 -15.25
C LEU A 109 -2.35 1.98 -13.78
N PHE A 110 -1.95 0.83 -13.21
CA PHE A 110 -2.18 0.51 -11.81
C PHE A 110 -1.52 1.51 -10.86
N PHE A 111 -0.24 1.84 -11.09
CA PHE A 111 0.49 2.77 -10.22
C PHE A 111 -0.01 4.21 -10.35
N SER A 112 -0.32 4.67 -11.58
CA SER A 112 -0.87 6.01 -11.81
C SER A 112 -2.20 6.18 -11.11
N HIS A 113 -3.13 5.25 -11.31
CA HIS A 113 -4.43 5.26 -10.66
C HIS A 113 -4.25 5.30 -9.13
N PHE A 114 -3.46 4.40 -8.55
CA PHE A 114 -3.28 4.34 -7.10
C PHE A 114 -2.67 5.62 -6.49
N LEU A 115 -1.77 6.28 -7.21
CA LEU A 115 -1.13 7.51 -6.74
C LEU A 115 -2.00 8.76 -6.89
N GLU A 116 -3.01 8.74 -7.76
CA GLU A 116 -3.94 9.85 -8.02
C GLU A 116 -4.95 10.05 -6.88
N TYR A 117 -5.57 8.97 -6.36
CA TYR A 117 -6.63 9.01 -5.33
C TYR A 117 -6.25 9.60 -3.96
N ARG A 118 -5.02 10.05 -3.75
CA ARG A 118 -4.56 10.58 -2.45
C ARG A 118 -4.26 12.09 -2.45
N TRP A 119 -4.29 12.75 -3.60
CA TRP A 119 -3.98 14.19 -3.71
C TRP A 119 -5.18 15.06 -4.14
N GLU A 120 -6.40 14.51 -4.04
CA GLU A 120 -7.66 15.25 -3.98
C GLU A 120 -8.19 15.24 -2.54
#